data_AF-A0A1R0Z7V3-F1
#
_entry.id   AF-A0A1R0Z7V3-F1
#
_cell.length_a   1.000
_cell.length_b   1.000
_cell.length_c   1.000
_cell.angle_alpha   90.00
_cell.angle_beta   90.00
_cell.angle_gamma   90.00
#
_symmetry.space_group_name_H-M   'P 1'
#
loop_
_entity.id
_entity.type
_entity.pdbx_description
1 polymer ?
#
loop_
_entity_poly.entity_id
_entity_poly.type
_entity_poly.pdbx_seq_one_letter_code
_entity_poly.pdbx_strand_id
1 'polypeptide(L)'
;MKTSTQFLLTLFAWILFAVGGFTFLRLEMESAVPNRHYELPTVAVAPYKGTGDLNKISGEQVIGMIPPALEGEYILYIDGIAINEETDLTAVDLRGVPDAAYQLRVTRTDEMITEISATR
;
A
#
# COMPACT_ATOMS: atom_id res chain seq x y z
N MET A 1 32.86 53.56 -20.37
CA MET A 1 31.42 53.34 -20.63
C MET A 1 31.00 51.88 -20.48
N LYS A 2 31.76 50.87 -20.96
CA LYS A 2 31.36 49.44 -20.87
C LYS A 2 31.16 48.89 -19.44
N THR A 3 31.98 49.33 -18.48
CA THR A 3 31.93 48.88 -17.07
C THR A 3 30.68 49.36 -16.33
N SER A 4 30.23 50.60 -16.57
CA SER A 4 29.03 51.15 -15.93
C SER A 4 27.76 50.42 -16.38
N THR A 5 27.66 50.10 -17.67
CA THR A 5 26.55 49.29 -18.22
C THR A 5 26.53 47.87 -17.67
N GLN A 6 27.70 47.22 -17.52
CA GLN A 6 27.78 45.89 -16.92
C GLN A 6 27.36 45.90 -15.46
N PHE A 7 27.80 46.89 -14.68
CA PHE A 7 27.37 47.04 -13.29
C PHE A 7 25.84 47.20 -13.17
N LEU A 8 25.25 48.03 -14.03
CA LEU A 8 23.82 48.29 -14.03
C LEU A 8 22.99 47.05 -14.40
N LEU A 9 23.46 46.26 -15.38
CA LEU A 9 22.83 45.00 -15.76
C LEU A 9 22.92 43.95 -14.65
N THR A 10 24.08 43.83 -13.99
CA THR A 10 24.25 42.89 -12.86
C THR A 10 23.36 43.28 -11.68
N LEU A 11 23.27 44.57 -11.36
CA LEU A 11 22.38 45.08 -10.31
C LEU A 11 20.91 44.79 -10.66
N PHE A 12 20.52 45.01 -11.92
CA PHE A 12 19.17 44.71 -12.38
C PHE A 12 18.83 43.22 -12.29
N ALA A 13 19.76 42.33 -12.65
CA ALA A 13 19.59 40.89 -12.50
C ALA A 13 19.40 40.47 -11.03
N TRP A 14 20.16 41.06 -10.10
CA TRP A 14 20.00 40.80 -8.67
C TRP A 14 18.65 41.28 -8.13
N ILE A 15 18.14 42.42 -8.61
CA ILE A 15 16.81 42.91 -8.23
C ILE A 15 15.72 41.96 -8.74
N LEU A 16 15.80 41.51 -10.00
CA LEU A 16 14.84 40.54 -10.55
C LEU A 16 14.88 39.21 -9.80
N PHE A 17 16.08 38.72 -9.45
CA PHE A 17 16.25 37.50 -8.66
C PHE A 17 15.64 37.64 -7.27
N ALA A 18 15.88 38.76 -6.58
CA ALA A 18 15.34 39.01 -5.25
C ALA A 18 13.80 39.10 -5.26
N VAL A 19 13.21 39.82 -6.23
CA VAL A 19 11.75 39.95 -6.36
C VAL A 19 11.13 38.60 -6.69
N GLY A 20 11.65 37.88 -7.69
CA GLY A 20 11.13 36.57 -8.09
C GLY A 20 11.25 35.52 -6.97
N GLY A 21 12.43 35.45 -6.35
CA GLY A 21 12.68 34.53 -5.24
C GLY A 21 11.79 34.81 -4.03
N PHE A 22 11.60 36.07 -3.66
CA PHE A 22 10.72 36.44 -2.56
C PHE A 22 9.25 36.13 -2.85
N THR A 23 8.78 36.37 -4.08
CA THR A 23 7.41 36.00 -4.48
C THR A 23 7.17 34.49 -4.45
N PHE A 24 8.16 33.70 -4.88
CA PHE A 24 8.09 32.24 -4.85
C PHE A 24 8.00 31.73 -3.40
N LEU A 25 8.88 32.20 -2.51
CA LEU A 25 8.86 31.80 -1.09
C LEU A 25 7.55 32.18 -0.40
N ARG A 26 6.98 33.34 -0.74
CA ARG A 26 5.68 33.77 -0.20
C ARG A 26 4.54 32.84 -0.68
N LEU A 27 4.53 32.48 -1.96
CA LEU A 27 3.54 31.56 -2.52
C LEU A 27 3.65 30.15 -1.93
N GLU A 28 4.88 29.67 -1.71
CA GLU A 28 5.11 28.37 -1.09
C GLU A 28 4.66 28.35 0.39
N MET A 29 4.84 29.46 1.12
CA MET A 29 4.33 29.59 2.50
C MET A 29 2.80 29.66 2.58
N GLU A 30 2.14 30.34 1.64
CA GLU A 30 0.67 30.45 1.60
C GLU A 30 0.00 29.20 1.01
N SER A 31 0.74 28.41 0.23
CA SER A 31 0.30 27.12 -0.28
C SER A 31 0.33 26.09 0.84
N ALA A 32 -0.71 26.11 1.68
CA ALA A 32 -1.00 25.00 2.56
C ALA A 32 -1.11 23.74 1.69
N VAL A 33 -0.08 22.90 1.71
CA VAL A 33 -0.11 21.56 1.13
C VAL A 33 -1.43 20.96 1.60
N PRO A 34 -2.37 20.63 0.70
CA PRO A 34 -3.61 20.02 1.14
C PRO A 34 -3.18 18.79 1.91
N ASN A 35 -3.42 18.80 3.22
CA ASN A 35 -3.33 17.59 4.03
C ASN A 35 -4.22 16.62 3.28
N ARG A 36 -3.59 15.71 2.52
CA ARG A 36 -4.28 14.53 2.04
C ARG A 36 -4.84 13.96 3.32
N HIS A 37 -6.14 14.10 3.51
CA HIS A 37 -6.83 13.28 4.47
C HIS A 37 -6.54 11.89 3.94
N TYR A 38 -5.55 11.25 4.56
CA TYR A 38 -5.49 9.82 4.57
C TYR A 38 -6.84 9.46 5.17
N GLU A 39 -7.79 9.08 4.32
CA GLU A 39 -8.80 8.14 4.75
C GLU A 39 -7.98 7.02 5.36
N LEU A 40 -7.88 7.04 6.69
CA LEU A 40 -7.33 5.93 7.44
C LEU A 40 -8.05 4.74 6.83
N PRO A 41 -7.33 3.77 6.23
CA PRO A 41 -7.97 2.55 5.82
C PRO A 41 -8.78 2.15 7.03
N THR A 42 -10.09 2.03 6.87
CA THR A 42 -10.92 1.41 7.90
C THR A 42 -10.42 -0.01 7.90
N VAL A 43 -9.32 -0.24 8.63
CA VAL A 43 -8.84 -1.55 9.01
C VAL A 43 -10.04 -2.03 9.78
N ALA A 44 -10.83 -2.89 9.15
CA ALA A 44 -11.85 -3.62 9.86
C ALA A 44 -11.07 -4.32 10.97
N VAL A 45 -11.14 -3.75 12.18
CA VAL A 45 -10.61 -4.39 13.37
C VAL A 45 -11.60 -5.50 13.63
N ALA A 46 -11.52 -6.56 12.82
CA ALA A 46 -12.18 -7.80 13.10
C ALA A 46 -11.50 -8.30 14.38
N PRO A 47 -12.18 -8.27 15.53
CA PRO A 47 -11.60 -8.84 16.74
C PRO A 47 -11.25 -10.28 16.38
N TYR A 48 -9.99 -10.66 16.62
CA TYR A 48 -9.56 -12.05 16.46
C TYR A 48 -10.48 -12.92 17.31
N LYS A 49 -11.49 -13.50 16.67
CA LYS A 49 -12.28 -14.59 17.23
C LYS A 49 -11.38 -15.80 17.15
N GLY A 50 -10.38 -15.82 18.03
CA GLY A 50 -9.49 -16.96 18.16
C GLY A 50 -10.36 -18.19 18.33
N THR A 51 -10.37 -19.05 17.33
CA THR A 51 -10.76 -20.43 17.53
C THR A 51 -9.79 -20.95 18.57
N GLY A 52 -10.27 -21.51 19.69
CA GLY A 52 -9.39 -22.03 20.76
C GLY A 52 -8.41 -23.14 20.32
N ASP A 53 -8.34 -23.42 19.02
CA ASP A 53 -7.45 -24.31 18.31
C ASP A 53 -6.56 -23.48 17.37
N LEU A 54 -5.24 -23.47 17.65
CA LEU A 54 -4.23 -22.75 16.87
C LEU A 54 -4.06 -23.29 15.45
N ASN A 55 -4.62 -24.46 15.14
CA ASN A 55 -4.60 -25.03 13.80
C ASN A 55 -5.73 -24.49 12.91
N LYS A 56 -6.66 -23.72 13.50
CA LYS A 56 -7.80 -23.14 12.81
C LYS A 56 -7.63 -21.63 12.71
N ILE A 57 -8.02 -21.11 11.56
CA ILE A 57 -8.02 -19.69 11.25
C ILE A 57 -9.42 -19.28 10.79
N SER A 58 -9.81 -18.05 11.09
CA SER A 58 -11.08 -17.50 10.61
C SER A 58 -11.00 -17.20 9.10
N GLY A 59 -12.13 -17.27 8.42
CA GLY A 59 -12.22 -16.97 7.00
C GLY A 59 -11.84 -15.52 6.67
N GLU A 60 -12.12 -14.57 7.55
CA GLU A 60 -11.68 -13.19 7.38
C GLU A 60 -10.15 -13.07 7.36
N GLN A 61 -9.47 -13.89 8.17
CA GLN A 61 -8.02 -13.94 8.15
C GLN A 61 -7.50 -14.63 6.88
N VAL A 62 -8.18 -15.67 6.36
CA VAL A 62 -7.84 -16.27 5.05
C VAL A 62 -7.96 -15.24 3.93
N ILE A 63 -9.01 -14.40 3.96
CA ILE A 63 -9.18 -13.29 3.00
C ILE A 63 -8.02 -12.28 3.12
N GLY A 64 -7.56 -12.02 4.35
CA GLY A 64 -6.39 -11.16 4.59
C GLY A 64 -5.08 -11.69 3.98
N MET A 65 -5.02 -12.97 3.59
CA MET A 65 -3.86 -13.58 2.93
C MET A 65 -3.89 -13.45 1.41
N ILE A 66 -5.00 -12.98 0.83
CA ILE A 66 -5.15 -12.83 -0.62
C ILE A 66 -4.22 -11.75 -1.19
N PRO A 67 -4.12 -10.52 -0.64
CA PRO A 67 -3.25 -9.48 -1.20
C PRO A 67 -1.78 -9.92 -1.38
N PRO A 68 -1.07 -10.45 -0.37
CA PRO A 68 0.32 -10.90 -0.56
C PRO A 68 0.45 -12.09 -1.52
N ALA A 69 -0.57 -12.95 -1.65
CA ALA A 69 -0.56 -14.03 -2.64
C ALA A 69 -0.67 -13.50 -4.09
N LEU A 70 -1.44 -12.43 -4.30
CA LEU A 70 -1.53 -11.73 -5.59
C LEU A 70 -0.26 -10.93 -5.92
N GLU A 71 0.50 -10.54 -4.90
CA GLU A 71 1.80 -9.88 -5.04
C GLU A 71 2.95 -10.88 -5.30
N GLY A 72 2.67 -12.19 -5.30
CA GLY A 72 3.65 -13.22 -5.62
C GLY A 72 4.48 -13.74 -4.45
N GLU A 73 4.16 -13.33 -3.21
CA GLU A 73 4.93 -13.78 -2.04
C GLU A 73 4.80 -15.29 -1.80
N TYR A 74 3.64 -15.88 -2.15
CA TYR A 74 3.34 -17.30 -2.05
C TYR A 74 2.10 -17.65 -2.88
N ILE A 75 1.89 -18.93 -3.16
CA ILE A 75 0.64 -19.42 -3.74
C ILE A 75 -0.33 -19.74 -2.59
N LEU A 76 -1.51 -19.13 -2.61
CA LEU A 76 -2.57 -19.41 -1.64
C LEU A 76 -3.63 -20.33 -2.26
N TYR A 77 -3.95 -21.43 -1.60
CA TYR A 77 -5.06 -22.30 -1.97
C TYR A 77 -6.21 -22.10 -0.98
N ILE A 78 -7.40 -21.72 -1.46
CA ILE A 78 -8.63 -21.67 -0.66
C ILE A 78 -9.58 -22.74 -1.19
N ASP A 79 -9.87 -23.77 -0.39
CA ASP A 79 -10.73 -24.90 -0.78
C ASP A 79 -10.35 -25.54 -2.14
N GLY A 80 -9.04 -25.54 -2.46
CA GLY A 80 -8.49 -26.08 -3.71
C GLY A 80 -8.41 -25.08 -4.87
N ILE A 81 -8.87 -23.84 -4.70
CA ILE A 81 -8.73 -22.76 -5.69
C ILE A 81 -7.40 -22.06 -5.46
N ALA A 82 -6.54 -22.03 -6.47
CA ALA A 82 -5.26 -21.32 -6.42
C ALA A 82 -5.45 -19.81 -6.63
N ILE A 83 -4.83 -19.04 -5.74
CA ILE A 83 -4.71 -17.58 -5.76
C ILE A 83 -3.23 -17.25 -5.84
N ASN A 84 -2.85 -16.61 -6.95
CA ASN A 84 -1.50 -16.16 -7.27
C ASN A 84 -1.57 -14.89 -8.16
N GLU A 85 -0.43 -14.40 -8.64
CA GLU A 85 -0.31 -13.20 -9.49
C GLU A 85 -1.18 -13.23 -10.77
N GLU A 86 -1.48 -14.42 -11.28
CA GLU A 86 -2.26 -14.62 -12.52
C GLU A 86 -3.76 -14.80 -12.24
N THR A 87 -4.17 -14.89 -10.97
CA THR A 87 -5.55 -15.17 -10.60
C THR A 87 -6.45 -13.95 -10.83
N ASP A 88 -7.47 -14.14 -11.67
CA ASP A 88 -8.57 -13.18 -11.80
C ASP A 88 -9.54 -13.30 -10.62
N LEU A 89 -9.47 -12.33 -9.71
CA LEU A 89 -10.34 -12.25 -8.53
C LEU A 89 -11.83 -12.13 -8.87
N THR A 90 -12.19 -11.67 -10.07
CA THR A 90 -13.61 -11.55 -10.46
C THR A 90 -14.26 -12.91 -10.72
N ALA A 91 -13.46 -13.95 -10.94
CA ALA A 91 -13.91 -15.33 -11.14
C ALA A 91 -13.97 -16.15 -9.84
N VAL A 92 -13.46 -15.61 -8.71
CA VAL A 92 -13.39 -16.32 -7.43
C VAL A 92 -14.56 -15.92 -6.52
N ASP A 93 -15.42 -16.88 -6.16
CA ASP A 93 -16.51 -16.64 -5.22
C ASP A 93 -16.04 -16.79 -3.77
N LEU A 94 -15.79 -15.66 -3.10
CA LEU A 94 -15.33 -15.60 -1.71
C LEU A 94 -16.46 -15.31 -0.71
N ARG A 95 -17.73 -15.24 -1.15
CA ARG A 95 -18.85 -14.78 -0.29
C ARG A 95 -19.10 -15.69 0.92
N GLY A 96 -18.74 -16.97 0.82
CA GLY A 96 -18.89 -17.95 1.90
C GLY A 96 -17.65 -18.14 2.76
N VAL A 97 -16.57 -17.39 2.49
CA VAL A 97 -15.30 -17.51 3.22
C VAL A 97 -15.36 -16.87 4.61
N PRO A 98 -15.84 -15.62 4.81
CA PRO A 98 -15.76 -14.91 6.10
C PRO A 98 -16.31 -15.72 7.29
N ASP A 99 -17.49 -16.33 7.15
CA ASP A 99 -18.18 -17.00 8.27
C ASP A 99 -17.66 -18.42 8.60
N ALA A 100 -16.60 -18.88 7.93
CA ALA A 100 -16.10 -20.24 8.07
C ALA A 100 -14.76 -20.32 8.82
N ALA A 101 -14.51 -21.48 9.44
CA ALA A 101 -13.23 -21.82 10.02
C ALA A 101 -12.45 -22.68 9.04
N TYR A 102 -11.19 -22.34 8.82
CA TYR A 102 -10.28 -23.02 7.90
C TYR A 102 -9.12 -23.64 8.66
N GLN A 103 -8.67 -24.82 8.24
CA GLN A 103 -7.42 -25.40 8.65
C GLN A 103 -6.31 -24.91 7.71
N LEU A 104 -5.25 -24.34 8.28
CA LEU A 104 -4.09 -23.88 7.53
C LEU A 104 -3.00 -24.95 7.46
N ARG A 105 -2.45 -25.12 6.26
CA ARG A 105 -1.21 -25.84 6.01
C ARG A 105 -0.24 -24.90 5.31
N VAL A 106 0.98 -24.82 5.81
CA VAL A 106 2.05 -23.99 5.25
C VAL A 106 3.16 -24.91 4.77
N THR A 107 3.53 -24.77 3.51
CA THR A 107 4.66 -25.46 2.90
C THR A 107 5.83 -24.48 2.79
N ARG A 108 7.01 -24.92 3.23
CA ARG A 108 8.25 -24.12 3.17
C ARG A 108 9.33 -24.85 2.39
N THR A 109 10.11 -24.09 1.64
CA THR A 109 11.29 -24.54 0.93
C THR A 109 12.42 -23.57 1.23
N ASP A 110 13.56 -24.06 1.70
CA ASP A 110 14.72 -23.23 2.05
C ASP A 110 14.37 -22.03 2.95
N GLU A 111 13.60 -22.29 4.02
CA GLU A 111 13.11 -21.30 5.01
C GLU A 111 12.07 -20.29 4.48
N MET A 112 11.83 -20.23 3.17
CA MET A 112 10.81 -19.40 2.54
C MET A 112 9.45 -20.11 2.49
N ILE A 113 8.36 -19.37 2.68
CA ILE A 113 7.01 -19.88 2.46
C ILE A 113 6.76 -19.91 0.96
N THR A 114 6.44 -21.08 0.42
CA THR A 114 6.17 -21.24 -1.02
C THR A 114 4.68 -21.43 -1.29
N GLU A 115 3.97 -22.09 -0.38
CA GLU A 115 2.57 -22.41 -0.54
C GLU A 115 1.84 -22.36 0.81
N ILE A 116 0.62 -21.85 0.78
CA ILE A 116 -0.30 -21.87 1.90
C ILE A 116 -1.62 -22.46 1.42
N SER A 117 -2.16 -23.44 2.14
CA SER A 117 -3.47 -24.04 1.86
C SER A 117 -4.41 -23.83 3.04
N ALA A 118 -5.59 -23.29 2.76
CA ALA A 118 -6.71 -23.15 3.66
C ALA A 118 -7.85 -24.10 3.21
N THR A 119 -8.18 -25.09 4.03
CA THR A 119 -9.26 -26.05 3.77
C THR A 119 -10.28 -26.02 4.90
N ARG A 120 -11.57 -25.99 4.57
CA ARG A 120 -12.66 -26.08 5.55
C ARG A 120 -12.80 -27.46 6.19
#